data_AF-A0A4Z2IJC3-F1
#
_entry.id   AF-A0A4Z2IJC3-F1
#
_cell.length_a   1.000
_cell.length_b   1.000
_cell.length_c   1.000
_cell.angle_alpha   90.00
_cell.angle_beta   90.00
_cell.angle_gamma   90.00
#
_symmetry.space_group_name_H-M   'P 1'
#
loop_
_entity.id
_entity.type
_entity.pdbx_description
1 polymer ?
#
loop_
_entity_poly.entity_id
_entity_poly.type
_entity_poly.pdbx_seq_one_letter_code
_entity_poly.pdbx_strand_id
1 'polypeptide(L)'
;MLPKVETRVVLVGAAGRNGALVKALQAIRVMEVPVVKIRQGEAGAEEKMMIKSIVNMEINTPYIMTDNVKEFGDGENTDFETVFVLTDFDSPDYNYLYKHDNRIVGPPVVLHCASKEEFSCRPLYCTTMLNLSLCFTGFRNKEEVKNLVNLVHHMGGTIRKDFSTKVTHLIAYSTHGEKYRLAVCMGTPILTPSWIHKAWERRDEVLFCAEEEEFRTEFKVPPLQDCILSFLGFSDEEKANMEERTLKHVKELPFSPKKLYVVKQEWFWGSIQMDARAGESMYFYEMVSVFWV
;
A
#
# COMPACT_ATOMS: atom_id res chain seq x y z
N MET A 1 -17.26 3.21 34.76
CA MET A 1 -17.67 3.88 33.50
C MET A 1 -16.38 4.27 32.79
N LEU A 2 -16.26 4.03 31.49
CA LEU A 2 -15.12 4.56 30.72
C LEU A 2 -15.24 6.09 30.69
N PRO A 3 -14.14 6.86 30.86
CA PRO A 3 -14.21 8.30 30.67
C PRO A 3 -14.75 8.56 29.25
N LYS A 4 -15.81 9.38 29.15
CA LYS A 4 -16.25 9.95 27.88
C LYS A 4 -15.18 10.97 27.49
N VAL A 5 -14.10 10.50 26.87
CA VAL A 5 -13.12 11.39 26.25
C VAL A 5 -13.82 12.03 25.05
N GLU A 6 -13.77 13.34 24.90
CA GLU A 6 -14.35 14.01 23.72
C GLU A 6 -13.29 14.09 22.62
N THR A 7 -13.70 13.97 21.36
CA THR A 7 -12.77 14.14 20.23
C THR A 7 -12.76 15.59 19.77
N ARG A 8 -11.58 16.19 19.67
CA ARG A 8 -11.38 17.53 19.09
C ARG A 8 -10.57 17.45 17.80
N VAL A 9 -11.00 18.21 16.80
CA VAL A 9 -10.30 18.30 15.51
C VAL A 9 -9.52 19.61 15.45
N VAL A 10 -8.22 19.53 15.14
CA VAL A 10 -7.33 20.67 14.98
C VAL A 10 -6.94 20.80 13.51
N LEU A 11 -7.43 21.83 12.85
CA LEU A 11 -7.04 22.21 11.49
C LEU A 11 -5.72 22.97 11.54
N VAL A 12 -4.68 22.43 10.92
CA VAL A 12 -3.35 23.04 10.92
C VAL A 12 -3.14 23.88 9.65
N GLY A 13 -2.78 25.15 9.84
CA GLY A 13 -2.37 26.05 8.76
C GLY A 13 -3.40 26.17 7.63
N ALA A 14 -2.98 25.77 6.42
CA ALA A 14 -3.81 25.87 5.22
C ALA A 14 -5.10 25.03 5.28
N ALA A 15 -5.16 23.99 6.12
CA ALA A 15 -6.36 23.17 6.29
C ALA A 15 -7.56 24.01 6.76
N GLY A 16 -7.33 24.99 7.64
CA GLY A 16 -8.37 25.88 8.17
C GLY A 16 -9.04 26.77 7.11
N ARG A 17 -8.35 27.02 5.99
CA ARG A 17 -8.86 27.87 4.89
C ARG A 17 -9.71 27.11 3.87
N ASN A 18 -9.78 25.78 3.96
CA ASN A 18 -10.58 24.96 3.06
C ASN A 18 -12.06 24.93 3.49
N GLY A 19 -12.90 25.72 2.81
CA GLY A 19 -14.32 25.82 3.15
C GLY A 19 -15.12 24.53 2.96
N ALA A 20 -14.71 23.63 2.06
CA ALA A 20 -15.35 22.31 1.92
C ALA A 20 -15.03 21.41 3.12
N LEU A 21 -13.78 21.43 3.59
CA LEU A 21 -13.33 20.69 4.77
C LEU A 21 -14.07 21.15 6.04
N VAL A 22 -14.19 22.46 6.22
CA VAL A 22 -14.93 23.05 7.35
C VAL A 22 -16.40 22.63 7.33
N LYS A 23 -17.06 22.68 6.17
CA LYS A 23 -18.45 22.21 6.03
C LYS A 23 -18.59 20.71 6.33
N ALA A 24 -17.65 19.90 5.86
CA ALA A 24 -17.65 18.46 6.14
C ALA A 24 -17.52 18.17 7.64
N LEU A 25 -16.65 18.89 8.35
CA LEU A 25 -16.50 18.77 9.80
C LEU A 25 -17.77 19.18 10.56
N GLN A 26 -18.51 20.17 10.08
CA GLN A 26 -19.80 20.57 10.66
C GLN A 26 -20.92 19.55 10.40
N ALA A 27 -20.79 18.73 9.36
CA ALA A 27 -21.74 17.67 9.03
C ALA A 27 -21.50 16.39 9.84
N ILE A 28 -20.26 16.10 10.22
CA ILE A 28 -19.89 14.94 11.03
C ILE A 28 -20.33 15.17 12.49
N ARG A 29 -21.30 14.37 12.96
CA ARG A 29 -21.82 14.45 14.34
C ARG A 29 -21.30 13.36 15.27
N VAL A 30 -20.82 12.26 14.69
CA VAL A 30 -20.29 11.09 15.41
C VAL A 30 -18.98 10.68 14.76
N MET A 31 -17.94 10.48 15.57
CA MET A 31 -16.67 9.90 15.13
C MET A 31 -16.43 8.61 15.93
N GLU A 32 -16.21 7.49 15.26
CA GLU A 32 -15.82 6.26 15.94
C GLU A 32 -14.31 6.28 16.25
N VAL A 33 -13.99 6.22 17.54
CA VAL A 33 -12.63 6.40 18.06
C VAL A 33 -12.30 5.22 18.98
N PRO A 34 -11.25 4.45 18.73
CA PRO A 34 -10.85 3.36 19.60
C PRO A 34 -10.14 3.93 20.82
N VAL A 35 -10.72 3.72 21.98
CA VAL A 35 -10.16 4.21 23.24
C VAL A 35 -9.09 3.23 23.73
N VAL A 36 -7.91 3.74 24.04
CA VAL A 36 -6.86 2.95 24.70
C VAL A 36 -7.22 2.78 26.17
N LYS A 37 -7.53 1.55 26.60
CA LYS A 37 -7.68 1.22 28.03
C LYS A 37 -6.31 1.02 28.65
N ILE A 38 -5.85 1.99 29.43
CA ILE A 38 -4.73 1.80 30.35
C ILE A 38 -5.30 1.10 31.61
N ARG A 39 -4.93 -0.16 31.84
CA ARG A 39 -5.11 -0.77 33.17
C ARG A 39 -3.96 -0.27 34.03
N GLN A 40 -4.25 0.47 35.11
CA GLN A 40 -3.27 0.65 36.18
C GLN A 40 -2.88 -0.72 36.71
N GLY A 41 -1.68 -1.17 36.36
CA GLY A 41 -1.03 -2.31 36.99
C GLY A 41 -0.44 -1.84 38.31
N GLU A 42 -0.63 -2.61 39.37
CA GLU A 42 0.15 -2.44 40.60
C GLU A 42 1.65 -2.47 40.27
N ALA A 43 2.42 -1.62 40.95
CA ALA A 43 3.81 -1.31 40.66
C ALA A 43 4.66 -2.57 40.43
N GLY A 44 5.09 -2.80 39.18
CA GLY A 44 6.12 -3.79 38.84
C GLY A 44 5.87 -4.66 37.60
N ALA A 45 4.73 -4.58 36.91
CA ALA A 45 4.49 -5.33 35.67
C ALA A 45 4.59 -4.42 34.43
N GLU A 46 5.33 -4.85 33.40
CA GLU A 46 5.41 -4.19 32.09
C GLU A 46 4.02 -3.76 31.60
N GLU A 47 3.83 -2.46 31.37
CA GLU A 47 2.61 -1.87 30.83
C GLU A 47 2.35 -2.42 29.42
N LYS A 48 1.55 -3.49 29.35
CA LYS A 48 1.03 -3.98 28.07
C LYS A 48 -0.17 -3.14 27.68
N MET A 49 0.05 -2.14 26.81
CA MET A 49 -1.02 -1.46 26.07
C MET A 49 -1.84 -2.51 25.32
N MET A 50 -3.05 -2.79 25.80
CA MET A 50 -4.02 -3.63 25.09
C MET A 50 -5.09 -2.73 24.47
N ILE A 51 -5.11 -2.68 23.14
CA ILE A 51 -6.22 -2.08 22.39
C ILE A 51 -7.46 -2.95 22.62
N LYS A 52 -8.48 -2.41 23.29
CA LYS A 52 -9.81 -3.04 23.38
C LYS A 52 -10.89 -1.97 23.35
N SER A 53 -11.83 -2.13 22.42
CA SER A 53 -13.09 -1.39 22.14
C SER A 53 -13.01 -0.15 21.22
N ILE A 54 -13.81 -0.17 20.16
CA ILE A 54 -14.23 0.99 19.36
C ILE A 54 -15.36 1.68 20.14
N VAL A 55 -15.31 3.00 20.29
CA VAL A 55 -16.33 3.79 20.98
C VAL A 55 -16.83 4.88 20.03
N ASN A 56 -18.14 5.05 19.94
CA ASN A 56 -18.75 6.11 19.15
C ASN A 56 -18.68 7.38 20.00
N MET A 57 -17.89 8.36 19.57
CA MET A 57 -17.71 9.64 20.25
C MET A 57 -18.52 10.72 19.54
N GLU A 58 -19.29 11.49 20.31
CA GLU A 58 -20.00 12.67 19.83
C GLU A 58 -19.02 13.83 19.69
N ILE A 59 -19.02 14.51 18.54
CA ILE A 59 -18.24 15.75 18.36
C ILE A 59 -19.11 16.91 18.89
N ASN A 60 -18.86 17.34 20.13
CA ASN A 60 -19.70 18.35 20.81
C ASN A 60 -19.26 19.82 20.62
N THR A 61 -18.05 20.14 20.13
CA THR A 61 -17.58 21.55 20.00
C THR A 61 -16.58 21.76 18.85
N PRO A 62 -16.44 23.01 18.33
CA PRO A 62 -15.98 23.30 16.96
C PRO A 62 -14.50 22.99 16.78
N TYR A 63 -14.13 22.57 15.57
CA TYR A 63 -12.75 22.45 15.14
C TYR A 63 -11.91 23.68 15.55
N ILE A 64 -10.66 23.45 15.94
CA ILE A 64 -9.71 24.51 16.32
C ILE A 64 -8.80 24.77 15.13
N MET A 65 -8.54 26.03 14.80
CA MET A 65 -7.51 26.39 13.81
C MET A 65 -6.25 26.83 14.52
N THR A 66 -5.09 26.33 14.10
CA THR A 66 -3.79 26.77 14.62
C THR A 66 -2.73 26.76 13.52
N ASP A 67 -1.78 27.69 13.63
CA ASP A 67 -0.55 27.69 12.84
C ASP A 67 0.63 27.10 13.64
N ASN A 68 0.43 26.72 14.90
CA ASN A 68 1.45 26.20 15.80
C ASN A 68 0.99 24.88 16.45
N VAL A 69 1.41 23.76 15.88
CA VAL A 69 1.00 22.42 16.35
C VAL A 69 1.49 22.07 17.76
N LYS A 70 2.54 22.73 18.25
CA LYS A 70 3.15 22.44 19.57
C LYS A 70 2.23 22.79 20.74
N GLU A 71 1.38 23.80 20.57
CA GLU A 71 0.38 24.22 21.57
C GLU A 71 -0.59 23.11 21.94
N PHE A 72 -0.82 22.18 21.02
CA PHE A 72 -1.76 21.07 21.19
C PHE A 72 -1.07 19.71 21.20
N GLY A 73 0.16 19.60 20.68
CA GLY A 73 0.93 18.36 20.58
C GLY A 73 1.69 17.95 21.84
N ASP A 74 2.01 18.91 22.72
CA ASP A 74 2.74 18.67 23.99
C ASP A 74 1.80 18.50 25.21
N GLY A 75 0.49 18.59 25.02
CA GLY A 75 -0.48 18.60 26.12
C GLY A 75 -1.02 17.22 26.46
N GLU A 76 -0.66 16.68 27.64
CA GLU A 76 -1.35 15.57 28.33
C GLU A 76 -2.77 16.00 28.77
N ASN A 77 -3.61 16.42 27.82
CA ASN A 77 -4.98 16.80 28.13
C ASN A 77 -5.86 15.55 28.07
N THR A 78 -6.05 14.89 29.21
CA THR A 78 -6.84 13.64 29.34
C THR A 78 -8.32 13.82 29.01
N ASP A 79 -8.78 15.07 28.87
CA ASP A 79 -10.16 15.42 28.58
C ASP A 79 -10.51 15.24 27.09
N PHE A 80 -9.51 15.33 26.19
CA PHE A 80 -9.74 15.29 24.75
C PHE A 80 -8.75 14.41 23.98
N GLU A 81 -9.28 13.59 23.06
CA GLU A 81 -8.47 12.98 22.00
C GLU A 81 -8.34 13.99 20.84
N THR A 82 -7.10 14.33 20.47
CA THR A 82 -6.82 15.37 19.47
C THR A 82 -6.51 14.75 18.12
N VAL A 83 -7.27 15.13 17.08
CA VAL A 83 -7.02 14.76 15.70
C VAL A 83 -6.52 15.97 14.91
N PHE A 84 -5.30 15.91 14.41
CA PHE A 84 -4.69 16.97 13.61
C PHE A 84 -4.97 16.75 12.12
N VAL A 85 -5.52 17.75 11.44
CA VAL A 85 -5.72 17.73 9.99
C VAL A 85 -4.63 18.54 9.31
N LEU A 86 -3.77 17.86 8.55
CA LEU A 86 -2.69 18.47 7.79
C LEU A 86 -2.90 18.30 6.30
N THR A 87 -2.69 19.36 5.53
CA THR A 87 -2.76 19.32 4.05
C THR A 87 -1.52 18.69 3.42
N ASP A 88 -0.45 18.48 4.19
CA ASP A 88 0.81 17.93 3.67
C ASP A 88 1.54 17.10 4.74
N PHE A 89 1.85 15.84 4.39
CA PHE A 89 2.59 14.89 5.23
C PHE A 89 4.10 14.95 4.99
N ASP A 90 4.59 15.95 4.24
CA ASP A 90 6.02 16.28 4.14
C ASP A 90 6.32 17.66 4.77
N SER A 91 5.64 17.97 5.87
CA SER A 91 5.80 19.25 6.59
C SER A 91 6.60 19.08 7.89
N PRO A 92 7.25 20.16 8.40
CA PRO A 92 7.86 20.15 9.73
C PRO A 92 6.85 19.80 10.83
N ASP A 93 5.62 20.26 10.68
CA ASP A 93 4.51 19.99 11.59
C ASP A 93 4.13 18.51 11.60
N TYR A 94 4.05 17.88 10.42
CA TYR A 94 3.86 16.43 10.31
C TYR A 94 4.96 15.67 11.03
N ASN A 95 6.23 15.99 10.77
CA ASN A 95 7.36 15.30 11.38
C ASN A 95 7.37 15.42 12.91
N TYR A 96 6.99 16.58 13.43
CA TYR A 96 6.86 16.79 14.87
C TYR A 96 5.71 15.96 15.45
N LEU A 97 4.50 16.06 14.88
CA LEU A 97 3.32 15.33 15.35
C LEU A 97 3.53 13.81 15.26
N TYR A 98 4.13 13.32 14.17
CA TYR A 98 4.41 11.91 13.95
C TYR A 98 5.40 11.35 14.98
N LYS A 99 6.42 12.13 15.37
CA LYS A 99 7.37 11.74 16.43
C LYS A 99 6.74 11.64 17.82
N HIS A 100 5.64 12.34 18.06
CA HIS A 100 4.95 12.39 19.34
C HIS A 100 3.71 11.47 19.37
N ASP A 101 3.59 10.54 18.41
CA ASP A 101 2.48 9.58 18.28
C ASP A 101 1.08 10.25 18.25
N ASN A 102 1.02 11.48 17.73
CA ASN A 102 -0.22 12.21 17.57
C ASN A 102 -1.04 11.65 16.39
N ARG A 103 -2.36 11.74 16.49
CA ARG A 103 -3.26 11.30 15.43
C ARG A 103 -3.36 12.35 14.33
N ILE A 104 -2.87 12.01 13.14
CA ILE A 104 -2.80 12.92 11.99
C ILE A 104 -3.66 12.42 10.85
N VAL A 105 -4.49 13.28 10.26
CA VAL A 105 -5.28 12.93 9.07
C VAL A 105 -5.16 13.97 7.96
N GLY A 106 -5.38 13.53 6.73
CA GLY A 106 -5.47 14.42 5.57
C GLY A 106 -6.90 14.92 5.35
N PRO A 107 -7.07 16.08 4.68
CA PRO A 107 -8.39 16.57 4.26
C PRO A 107 -9.24 15.54 3.50
N PRO A 108 -8.69 14.70 2.59
CA PRO A 108 -9.48 13.72 1.85
C PRO A 108 -10.20 12.71 2.77
N VAL A 109 -9.58 12.30 3.87
CA VAL A 109 -10.20 11.40 4.85
C VAL A 109 -11.41 12.06 5.49
N VAL A 110 -11.28 13.30 5.93
CA VAL A 110 -12.38 14.02 6.59
C VAL A 110 -13.57 14.18 5.63
N LEU A 111 -13.30 14.51 4.36
CA LEU A 111 -14.32 14.58 3.31
C LEU A 111 -14.97 13.22 3.05
N HIS A 112 -14.18 12.14 3.04
CA HIS A 112 -14.69 10.79 2.88
C HIS A 112 -15.57 10.36 4.07
N CYS A 113 -15.13 10.61 5.29
CA CYS A 113 -15.86 10.29 6.52
C CYS A 113 -17.19 11.03 6.62
N ALA A 114 -17.27 12.28 6.17
CA ALA A 114 -18.53 13.01 6.09
C ALA A 114 -19.57 12.35 5.15
N SER A 115 -19.11 11.53 4.19
CA SER A 115 -20.00 10.85 3.24
C SER A 115 -20.39 9.43 3.66
N LYS A 116 -19.58 8.75 4.49
CA LYS A 116 -19.74 7.32 4.83
C LYS A 116 -19.82 7.00 6.33
N GLU A 117 -19.73 7.98 7.22
CA GLU A 117 -19.84 7.84 8.69
C GLU A 117 -18.87 6.86 9.38
N GLU A 118 -17.86 6.32 8.67
CA GLU A 118 -16.85 5.41 9.24
C GLU A 118 -15.48 6.08 9.37
N PHE A 119 -14.77 5.82 10.48
CA PHE A 119 -13.45 6.38 10.76
C PHE A 119 -12.43 5.29 11.15
N SER A 120 -11.18 5.44 10.74
CA SER A 120 -10.08 4.53 11.11
C SER A 120 -8.90 5.26 11.80
N CYS A 121 -8.04 4.48 12.46
CA CYS A 121 -7.37 4.92 13.69
C CYS A 121 -5.85 5.02 13.59
N ARG A 122 -5.35 5.28 12.39
CA ARG A 122 -3.92 5.49 12.12
C ARG A 122 -3.73 6.82 11.42
N PRO A 123 -2.49 7.35 11.39
CA PRO A 123 -2.18 8.50 10.57
C PRO A 123 -2.55 8.23 9.10
N LEU A 124 -3.61 8.87 8.61
CA LEU A 124 -4.24 8.55 7.33
C LEU A 124 -4.42 9.81 6.51
N TYR A 125 -3.69 9.93 5.40
CA TYR A 125 -3.84 11.06 4.51
C TYR A 125 -5.08 10.93 3.62
N CYS A 126 -5.26 9.75 3.00
CA CYS A 126 -6.38 9.43 2.13
C CYS A 126 -6.77 7.96 2.25
N THR A 127 -7.92 7.59 1.66
CA THR A 127 -8.47 6.23 1.67
C THR A 127 -8.20 5.46 0.37
N THR A 128 -7.27 5.93 -0.46
CA THR A 128 -7.00 5.41 -1.81
C THR A 128 -6.62 3.93 -1.83
N MET A 129 -5.98 3.42 -0.77
CA MET A 129 -5.60 2.01 -0.60
C MET A 129 -6.29 1.36 0.61
N LEU A 130 -7.43 1.91 1.03
CA LEU A 130 -8.18 1.37 2.16
C LEU A 130 -8.54 -0.10 1.91
N ASN A 131 -8.40 -0.94 2.94
CA ASN A 131 -8.64 -2.39 2.89
C ASN A 131 -7.68 -3.20 1.99
N LEU A 132 -6.66 -2.58 1.41
CA LEU A 132 -5.63 -3.31 0.67
C LEU A 132 -4.55 -3.86 1.62
N SER A 133 -4.09 -5.07 1.35
CA SER A 133 -3.02 -5.74 2.09
C SER A 133 -1.91 -6.12 1.12
N LEU A 134 -0.81 -5.39 1.16
CA LEU A 134 0.30 -5.53 0.22
C LEU A 134 1.41 -6.41 0.80
N CYS A 135 2.14 -7.08 -0.09
CA CYS A 135 3.41 -7.74 0.22
C CYS A 135 4.47 -7.32 -0.79
N PHE A 136 5.74 -7.22 -0.36
CA PHE A 136 6.84 -6.81 -1.22
C PHE A 136 7.77 -7.98 -1.55
N THR A 137 8.30 -8.01 -2.79
CA THR A 137 9.33 -8.95 -3.25
C THR A 137 10.32 -8.32 -4.23
N GLY A 138 11.56 -8.80 -4.25
CA GLY A 138 12.56 -8.38 -5.25
C GLY A 138 13.25 -7.03 -4.99
N PHE A 139 13.07 -6.42 -3.80
CA PHE A 139 13.71 -5.15 -3.45
C PHE A 139 15.11 -5.34 -2.89
N ARG A 140 16.07 -4.55 -3.40
CA ARG A 140 17.45 -4.49 -2.87
C ARG A 140 17.68 -3.30 -1.95
N ASN A 141 17.03 -2.17 -2.21
CA ASN A 141 17.14 -0.95 -1.42
C ASN A 141 16.13 -0.97 -0.25
N LYS A 142 16.62 -0.99 0.99
CA LYS A 142 15.77 -0.99 2.19
C LYS A 142 15.11 0.35 2.46
N GLU A 143 15.74 1.47 2.09
CA GLU A 143 15.18 2.81 2.30
C GLU A 143 13.98 3.04 1.39
N GLU A 144 14.09 2.60 0.14
CA GLU A 144 12.98 2.65 -0.81
C GLU A 144 11.76 1.87 -0.31
N VAL A 145 11.98 0.65 0.22
CA VAL A 145 10.89 -0.13 0.82
C VAL A 145 10.25 0.61 1.99
N LYS A 146 11.04 1.25 2.86
CA LYS A 146 10.50 2.05 3.98
C LYS A 146 9.63 3.19 3.47
N ASN A 147 10.08 3.91 2.43
CA ASN A 147 9.31 5.00 1.83
C ASN A 147 7.99 4.49 1.25
N LEU A 148 8.01 3.39 0.49
CA LEU A 148 6.81 2.77 -0.07
C LEU A 148 5.84 2.30 1.03
N VAL A 149 6.36 1.69 2.09
CA VAL A 149 5.57 1.26 3.26
C VAL A 149 4.87 2.45 3.91
N ASN A 150 5.57 3.57 4.09
CA ASN A 150 4.99 4.79 4.65
C ASN A 150 3.86 5.33 3.76
N LEU A 151 4.08 5.43 2.45
CA LEU A 151 3.05 5.86 1.50
C LEU A 151 1.81 4.98 1.55
N VAL A 152 1.99 3.65 1.56
CA VAL A 152 0.86 2.70 1.65
C VAL A 152 0.09 2.90 2.95
N HIS A 153 0.78 3.10 4.07
CA HIS A 153 0.13 3.37 5.35
C HIS A 153 -0.66 4.68 5.34
N HIS A 154 -0.12 5.74 4.73
CA HIS A 154 -0.82 7.02 4.59
C HIS A 154 -2.04 6.94 3.67
N MET A 155 -2.07 5.99 2.74
CA MET A 155 -3.23 5.71 1.88
C MET A 155 -4.23 4.69 2.47
N GLY A 156 -3.98 4.18 3.69
CA GLY A 156 -4.88 3.26 4.39
C GLY A 156 -4.63 1.78 4.13
N GLY A 157 -3.56 1.47 3.39
CA GLY A 157 -3.15 0.10 3.15
C GLY A 157 -2.39 -0.52 4.32
N THR A 158 -2.34 -1.84 4.32
CA THR A 158 -1.60 -2.65 5.30
C THR A 158 -0.49 -3.43 4.61
N ILE A 159 0.64 -3.63 5.30
CA ILE A 159 1.78 -4.38 4.76
C ILE A 159 1.94 -5.69 5.53
N ARG A 160 2.13 -6.78 4.80
CA ARG A 160 2.46 -8.10 5.36
C ARG A 160 3.87 -8.51 4.98
N LYS A 161 4.62 -8.98 5.99
CA LYS A 161 5.98 -9.51 5.81
C LYS A 161 5.97 -10.77 4.94
N ASP A 162 5.04 -11.68 5.22
CA ASP A 162 4.93 -12.97 4.55
C ASP A 162 3.74 -12.99 3.59
N PHE A 163 3.90 -13.74 2.50
CA PHE A 163 2.83 -13.91 1.52
C PHE A 163 1.81 -14.93 2.05
N SER A 164 0.52 -14.58 1.97
CA SER A 164 -0.58 -15.41 2.48
C SER A 164 -1.88 -15.08 1.76
N THR A 165 -2.94 -15.84 2.01
CA THR A 165 -4.30 -15.59 1.47
C THR A 165 -4.89 -14.24 1.86
N LYS A 166 -4.33 -13.55 2.86
CA LYS A 166 -4.76 -12.21 3.27
C LYS A 166 -4.13 -11.09 2.43
N VAL A 167 -3.15 -11.41 1.59
CA VAL A 167 -2.49 -10.43 0.72
C VAL A 167 -3.38 -10.21 -0.51
N THR A 168 -3.77 -8.96 -0.75
CA THR A 168 -4.57 -8.57 -1.91
C THR A 168 -3.69 -8.21 -3.11
N HIS A 169 -2.50 -7.67 -2.89
CA HIS A 169 -1.60 -7.22 -3.96
C HIS A 169 -0.14 -7.56 -3.63
N LEU A 170 0.62 -8.02 -4.63
CA LEU A 170 2.05 -8.21 -4.53
C LEU A 170 2.77 -7.08 -5.28
N ILE A 171 3.68 -6.37 -4.60
CA ILE A 171 4.55 -5.39 -5.23
C ILE A 171 5.88 -6.06 -5.55
N ALA A 172 6.27 -6.06 -6.81
CA ALA A 172 7.45 -6.78 -7.27
C ALA A 172 8.34 -5.91 -8.18
N TYR A 173 9.63 -5.88 -7.85
CA TYR A 173 10.68 -5.42 -8.77
C TYR A 173 11.26 -6.53 -9.63
N SER A 174 11.01 -7.78 -9.26
CA SER A 174 11.57 -8.93 -9.95
C SER A 174 10.50 -10.01 -10.08
N THR A 175 10.53 -10.70 -11.22
CA THR A 175 9.70 -11.86 -11.52
C THR A 175 10.23 -13.16 -10.89
N HIS A 176 11.26 -13.05 -10.05
CA HIS A 176 11.88 -14.17 -9.35
C HIS A 176 11.45 -14.25 -7.88
N GLY A 177 11.50 -15.47 -7.34
CA GLY A 177 11.31 -15.75 -5.92
C GLY A 177 10.00 -16.45 -5.61
N GLU A 178 9.94 -17.02 -4.42
CA GLU A 178 8.81 -17.84 -3.96
C GLU A 178 7.52 -17.03 -3.84
N LYS A 179 7.59 -15.81 -3.30
CA LYS A 179 6.43 -14.92 -3.17
C LYS A 179 5.78 -14.59 -4.52
N TYR A 180 6.60 -14.35 -5.56
CA TYR A 180 6.10 -14.09 -6.91
C TYR A 180 5.37 -15.32 -7.45
N ARG A 181 6.00 -16.50 -7.38
CA ARG A 181 5.39 -17.76 -7.84
C ARG A 181 4.07 -18.05 -7.12
N LEU A 182 4.01 -17.86 -5.81
CA LEU A 182 2.78 -18.05 -5.05
C LEU A 182 1.68 -17.07 -5.46
N ALA A 183 2.03 -15.79 -5.69
CA ALA A 183 1.08 -14.80 -6.17
C ALA A 183 0.52 -15.16 -7.56
N VAL A 184 1.36 -15.63 -8.48
CA VAL A 184 0.91 -16.14 -9.79
C VAL A 184 -0.06 -17.30 -9.62
N CYS A 185 0.29 -18.31 -8.81
CA CYS A 185 -0.57 -19.46 -8.56
C CYS A 185 -1.92 -19.08 -7.93
N MET A 186 -1.96 -18.03 -7.12
CA MET A 186 -3.17 -17.57 -6.44
C MET A 186 -3.96 -16.53 -7.26
N GLY A 187 -3.47 -16.14 -8.44
CA GLY A 187 -4.08 -15.06 -9.23
C GLY A 187 -4.04 -13.69 -8.54
N THR A 188 -3.15 -13.52 -7.56
CA THR A 188 -2.99 -12.24 -6.84
C THR A 188 -2.35 -11.22 -7.78
N PRO A 189 -2.93 -10.02 -7.96
CA PRO A 189 -2.33 -8.97 -8.78
C PRO A 189 -0.88 -8.67 -8.40
N ILE A 190 0.00 -8.65 -9.41
CA ILE A 190 1.43 -8.35 -9.25
C ILE A 190 1.73 -7.02 -9.93
N LEU A 191 2.09 -6.01 -9.14
CA LEU A 191 2.23 -4.63 -9.58
C LEU A 191 3.64 -4.10 -9.35
N THR A 192 4.02 -3.14 -10.17
CA THR A 192 5.27 -2.40 -10.02
C THR A 192 5.16 -1.38 -8.88
N PRO A 193 6.29 -0.95 -8.28
CA PRO A 193 6.28 0.07 -7.22
C PRO A 193 5.73 1.43 -7.68
N SER A 194 5.80 1.72 -8.98
CA SER A 194 5.22 2.91 -9.59
C SER A 194 3.72 3.04 -9.31
N TRP A 195 2.99 1.93 -9.14
CA TRP A 195 1.57 1.95 -8.76
C TRP A 195 1.33 2.72 -7.45
N ILE A 196 2.19 2.52 -6.44
CA ILE A 196 2.09 3.20 -5.14
C ILE A 196 2.36 4.70 -5.32
N HIS A 197 3.40 5.06 -6.06
CA HIS A 197 3.73 6.47 -6.31
C HIS A 197 2.63 7.19 -7.08
N LYS A 198 2.11 6.56 -8.14
CA LYS A 198 1.02 7.13 -8.95
C LYS A 198 -0.31 7.20 -8.19
N ALA A 199 -0.57 6.25 -7.29
CA ALA A 199 -1.71 6.34 -6.40
C ALA A 199 -1.57 7.53 -5.43
N TRP A 200 -0.37 7.75 -4.90
CA TRP A 200 -0.08 8.88 -4.00
C TRP A 200 -0.15 10.25 -4.69
N GLU A 201 0.20 10.33 -5.97
CA GLU A 201 0.00 11.57 -6.76
C GLU A 201 -1.48 11.98 -6.82
N ARG A 202 -2.39 11.00 -6.80
CA ARG A 202 -3.85 11.19 -6.82
C ARG A 202 -4.49 11.20 -5.43
N ARG A 203 -3.71 11.35 -4.37
CA ARG A 203 -4.18 11.28 -2.95
C ARG A 203 -5.28 12.27 -2.58
N ASP A 204 -5.39 13.39 -3.29
CA ASP A 204 -6.39 14.43 -3.02
C ASP A 204 -7.74 14.14 -3.70
N GLU A 205 -7.81 13.13 -4.56
CA GLU A 205 -9.04 12.68 -5.23
C GLU A 205 -9.86 11.77 -4.30
N VAL A 206 -10.89 12.33 -3.66
CA VAL A 206 -11.70 11.64 -2.62
C VAL A 206 -12.38 10.35 -3.10
N LEU A 207 -12.73 10.28 -4.39
CA LEU A 207 -13.43 9.13 -4.98
C LEU A 207 -12.51 8.11 -5.64
N PHE A 208 -11.21 8.39 -5.74
CA PHE A 208 -10.27 7.52 -6.42
C PHE A 208 -9.89 6.31 -5.55
N CYS A 209 -9.97 5.11 -6.13
CA CYS A 209 -9.50 3.88 -5.50
C CYS A 209 -8.37 3.25 -6.33
N ALA A 210 -7.23 2.93 -5.70
CA ALA A 210 -6.10 2.31 -6.40
C ALA A 210 -6.40 0.87 -6.88
N GLU A 211 -7.49 0.25 -6.42
CA GLU A 211 -7.95 -1.06 -6.86
C GLU A 211 -8.67 -1.04 -8.22
N GLU A 212 -9.07 0.15 -8.71
CA GLU A 212 -9.71 0.32 -10.02
C GLU A 212 -8.94 -0.43 -11.12
N GLU A 213 -9.65 -1.26 -11.90
CA GLU A 213 -9.03 -2.18 -12.85
C GLU A 213 -8.21 -1.43 -13.91
N GLU A 214 -8.77 -0.37 -14.49
CA GLU A 214 -8.11 0.48 -15.47
C GLU A 214 -6.76 0.97 -14.94
N PHE A 215 -6.77 1.62 -13.75
CA PHE A 215 -5.55 2.09 -13.11
C PHE A 215 -4.58 0.96 -12.80
N ARG A 216 -5.06 -0.16 -12.26
CA ARG A 216 -4.22 -1.31 -11.89
C ARG A 216 -3.51 -1.95 -13.09
N THR A 217 -4.19 -2.03 -14.24
CA THR A 217 -3.64 -2.67 -15.44
C THR A 217 -2.40 -1.95 -15.99
N GLU A 218 -2.33 -0.63 -15.84
CA GLU A 218 -1.18 0.18 -16.29
C GLU A 218 0.13 -0.15 -15.57
N PHE A 219 0.05 -0.69 -14.34
CA PHE A 219 1.21 -0.92 -13.49
C PHE A 219 1.52 -2.40 -13.24
N LYS A 220 0.90 -3.32 -13.98
CA LYS A 220 1.22 -4.75 -13.88
C LYS A 220 2.68 -5.00 -14.24
N VAL A 221 3.29 -5.93 -13.52
CA VAL A 221 4.64 -6.42 -13.84
C VAL A 221 4.56 -7.22 -15.15
N PRO A 222 5.29 -6.81 -16.21
CA PRO A 222 5.27 -7.53 -17.47
C PRO A 222 5.68 -9.00 -17.30
N PRO A 223 5.04 -9.96 -17.99
CA PRO A 223 5.27 -11.39 -17.78
C PRO A 223 6.73 -11.81 -18.03
N LEU A 224 7.40 -11.14 -18.96
CA LEU A 224 8.78 -11.42 -19.36
C LEU A 224 9.75 -10.34 -18.88
N GLN A 225 9.39 -9.58 -17.83
CA GLN A 225 10.29 -8.58 -17.26
C GLN A 225 11.61 -9.23 -16.80
N ASP A 226 12.70 -8.56 -17.11
CA ASP A 226 14.10 -8.96 -16.85
C ASP A 226 14.50 -10.30 -17.48
N CYS A 227 13.74 -10.79 -18.47
CA CYS A 227 14.09 -11.99 -19.23
C CYS A 227 14.84 -11.62 -20.50
N ILE A 228 15.93 -12.35 -20.77
CA ILE A 228 16.60 -12.38 -22.07
C ILE A 228 16.27 -13.73 -22.69
N LEU A 229 15.58 -13.71 -23.83
CA LEU A 229 15.10 -14.92 -24.49
C LEU A 229 15.90 -15.19 -25.77
N SER A 230 16.09 -16.47 -26.07
CA SER A 230 16.61 -16.96 -27.34
C SER A 230 15.76 -18.15 -27.78
N PHE A 231 15.41 -18.20 -29.05
CA PHE A 231 14.49 -19.18 -29.62
C PHE A 231 15.24 -20.15 -30.53
N LEU A 232 15.00 -21.45 -30.37
CA LEU A 232 15.64 -22.52 -31.13
C LEU A 232 14.61 -23.51 -31.68
N GLY A 233 14.73 -23.89 -32.95
CA GLY A 233 13.86 -24.89 -33.58
C GLY A 233 12.51 -24.36 -34.09
N PHE A 234 12.37 -23.04 -34.23
CA PHE A 234 11.18 -22.37 -34.78
C PHE A 234 11.44 -21.89 -36.21
N SER A 235 10.38 -21.77 -37.01
CA SER A 235 10.44 -21.08 -38.29
C SER A 235 10.73 -19.58 -38.11
N ASP A 236 11.20 -18.91 -39.17
CA ASP A 236 11.49 -17.47 -39.12
C ASP A 236 10.24 -16.64 -38.78
N GLU A 237 9.06 -17.05 -39.27
CA GLU A 237 7.77 -16.39 -38.98
C GLU A 237 7.38 -16.52 -37.51
N GLU A 238 7.47 -17.73 -36.94
CA GLU A 238 7.16 -17.96 -35.52
C GLU A 238 8.13 -17.20 -34.62
N LYS A 239 9.42 -17.22 -34.95
CA LYS A 239 10.44 -16.49 -34.19
C LYS A 239 10.17 -14.99 -34.20
N ALA A 240 9.83 -14.41 -35.35
CA ALA A 240 9.49 -12.98 -35.45
C ALA A 240 8.27 -12.62 -34.58
N ASN A 241 7.22 -13.46 -34.56
CA ASN A 241 6.06 -13.27 -33.69
C ASN A 241 6.44 -13.34 -32.21
N MET A 242 7.27 -14.32 -31.82
CA MET A 242 7.75 -14.45 -30.44
C MET A 242 8.61 -13.26 -30.01
N GLU A 243 9.47 -12.75 -30.89
CA GLU A 243 10.29 -11.56 -30.66
C GLU A 243 9.43 -10.30 -30.50
N GLU A 244 8.41 -10.10 -31.35
CA GLU A 244 7.48 -8.96 -31.24
C GLU A 244 6.75 -8.97 -29.88
N ARG A 245 6.31 -10.14 -29.42
CA ARG A 245 5.67 -10.32 -28.12
C ARG A 245 6.63 -10.10 -26.95
N THR A 246 7.93 -10.36 -27.15
CA THR A 246 8.96 -10.13 -26.13
C THR A 246 9.33 -8.66 -26.03
N LEU A 247 9.54 -7.98 -27.17
CA LEU A 247 9.93 -6.55 -27.23
C LEU A 247 8.88 -5.62 -26.62
N LYS A 248 7.59 -5.98 -26.70
CA LYS A 248 6.52 -5.23 -25.99
C LYS A 248 6.70 -5.19 -24.46
N HIS A 249 7.52 -6.08 -23.89
CA HIS A 249 7.60 -6.31 -22.44
C HIS A 249 9.01 -6.17 -21.85
N VAL A 250 10.05 -5.91 -22.64
CA VAL A 250 11.45 -5.84 -22.18
C VAL A 250 11.96 -4.40 -22.19
N LYS A 251 12.54 -3.95 -21.07
CA LYS A 251 13.42 -2.77 -21.00
C LYS A 251 14.86 -3.26 -21.09
N GLU A 252 15.66 -2.72 -22.01
CA GLU A 252 17.05 -3.12 -22.20
C GLU A 252 17.87 -2.93 -20.90
N LEU A 253 18.58 -3.97 -20.48
CA LEU A 253 19.55 -3.91 -19.39
C LEU A 253 20.88 -4.54 -19.85
N PRO A 254 22.03 -3.96 -19.49
CA PRO A 254 23.33 -4.55 -19.79
C PRO A 254 23.66 -5.60 -18.72
N PHE A 255 23.54 -6.91 -18.98
CA PHE A 255 24.04 -7.91 -18.01
C PHE A 255 24.38 -9.29 -18.59
N SER A 256 25.33 -9.96 -17.92
CA SER A 256 25.78 -11.34 -18.18
C SER A 256 24.94 -12.38 -17.41
N PRO A 257 24.51 -13.48 -18.05
CA PRO A 257 23.56 -14.40 -17.41
C PRO A 257 24.22 -15.21 -16.28
N LYS A 258 23.67 -15.10 -15.06
CA LYS A 258 24.08 -15.93 -13.90
C LYS A 258 23.49 -17.34 -13.93
N LYS A 259 22.40 -17.56 -14.68
CA LYS A 259 21.70 -18.85 -14.78
C LYS A 259 20.92 -18.93 -16.09
N LEU A 260 21.12 -20.01 -16.85
CA LEU A 260 20.43 -20.30 -18.10
C LEU A 260 19.33 -21.32 -17.84
N TYR A 261 18.15 -21.12 -18.43
CA TYR A 261 17.04 -22.07 -18.40
C TYR A 261 16.75 -22.55 -19.82
N VAL A 262 16.60 -23.88 -19.99
CA VAL A 262 16.18 -24.50 -21.24
C VAL A 262 14.78 -25.05 -21.03
N VAL A 263 13.80 -24.43 -21.69
CA VAL A 263 12.37 -24.71 -21.51
C VAL A 263 11.70 -24.99 -22.85
N LYS A 264 10.57 -25.71 -22.81
CA LYS A 264 9.71 -25.93 -23.97
C LYS A 264 8.90 -24.68 -24.33
N GLN A 265 8.36 -24.62 -25.55
CA GLN A 265 7.61 -23.47 -26.08
C GLN A 265 6.37 -23.10 -25.25
N GLU A 266 5.76 -24.08 -24.57
CA GLU A 266 4.55 -23.89 -23.78
C GLU A 266 4.79 -22.95 -22.58
N TRP A 267 6.04 -22.84 -22.10
CA TRP A 267 6.41 -21.88 -21.08
C TRP A 267 6.20 -20.43 -21.55
N PHE A 268 6.60 -20.14 -22.80
CA PHE A 268 6.49 -18.81 -23.37
C PHE A 268 5.02 -18.42 -23.54
N TRP A 269 4.25 -19.24 -24.24
CA TRP A 269 2.84 -18.96 -24.50
C TRP A 269 2.00 -18.99 -23.22
N GLY A 270 2.30 -19.90 -22.29
CA GLY A 270 1.67 -19.92 -20.97
C GLY A 270 1.92 -18.63 -20.20
N SER A 271 3.15 -18.11 -20.22
CA SER A 271 3.47 -16.84 -19.53
C SER A 271 2.75 -15.64 -20.13
N ILE A 272 2.64 -15.57 -21.46
CA ILE A 272 1.88 -14.51 -22.15
C ILE A 272 0.39 -14.63 -21.86
N GLN A 273 -0.17 -15.84 -21.92
CA GLN A 273 -1.60 -16.08 -21.71
C GLN A 273 -2.03 -15.80 -20.26
N MET A 274 -1.20 -16.18 -19.28
CA MET A 274 -1.47 -15.91 -17.87
C MET A 274 -1.22 -14.45 -17.48
N ASP A 275 -0.59 -13.68 -18.36
CA ASP A 275 -0.12 -12.32 -18.08
C ASP A 275 0.75 -12.24 -16.81
N ALA A 276 1.61 -13.26 -16.64
CA ALA A 276 2.60 -13.38 -15.58
C ALA A 276 3.67 -14.44 -15.93
N ARG A 277 4.88 -14.35 -15.36
CA ARG A 277 5.95 -15.33 -15.61
C ARG A 277 5.57 -16.72 -15.07
N ALA A 278 5.49 -17.72 -15.94
CA ALA A 278 5.29 -19.10 -15.55
C ALA A 278 6.54 -19.68 -14.86
N GLY A 279 6.35 -20.63 -13.94
CA GLY A 279 7.47 -21.33 -13.29
C GLY A 279 8.21 -22.25 -14.27
N GLU A 280 9.50 -22.02 -14.49
CA GLU A 280 10.32 -22.71 -15.50
C GLU A 280 10.42 -24.22 -15.26
N SER A 281 10.40 -24.63 -13.98
CA SER A 281 10.57 -26.04 -13.59
C SER A 281 9.50 -26.98 -14.15
N MET A 282 8.32 -26.44 -14.48
CA MET A 282 7.22 -27.21 -15.06
C MET A 282 7.43 -27.49 -16.56
N TYR A 283 8.39 -26.82 -17.19
CA TYR A 283 8.59 -26.81 -18.63
C TYR A 283 10.01 -27.15 -19.04
N PHE A 284 10.84 -27.69 -18.14
CA PHE A 284 12.19 -28.08 -18.48
C PHE A 284 12.20 -29.10 -19.62
N TYR A 285 13.19 -28.93 -20.49
CA TYR A 285 13.45 -29.87 -21.56
C TYR A 285 14.19 -31.08 -20.98
N GLU A 286 13.51 -32.23 -20.89
CA GLU A 286 14.17 -33.50 -20.60
C GLU A 286 14.72 -34.06 -21.91
N MET A 287 16.04 -34.27 -21.99
CA MET A 287 16.59 -35.15 -23.03
C MET A 287 16.09 -36.55 -22.74
N VAL A 288 15.14 -37.03 -23.54
CA VAL A 288 14.87 -38.47 -23.63
C VAL A 288 16.20 -39.11 -24.01
N SER A 289 16.77 -39.93 -23.11
CA SER A 289 17.95 -40.71 -23.43
C SER A 289 17.57 -41.65 -24.58
N VAL A 290 17.88 -41.24 -25.80
CA VAL A 290 17.79 -42.13 -26.96
C VAL A 290 18.93 -43.13 -26.76
N PHE A 291 18.61 -44.28 -26.21
CA PHE A 291 19.48 -45.45 -26.31
C PHE A 291 19.62 -45.74 -27.80
N TRP A 292 20.80 -45.45 -28.34
CA TRP A 292 21.21 -46.00 -29.63
C TRP A 292 21.29 -47.51 -29.45
N VAL A 293 20.35 -48.24 -30.05
CA VAL A 293 20.44 -49.70 -30.25
C VAL A 293 21.25 -49.95 -31.51
#